data_AF-A0A010JSC0-F1
#
_entry.id   AF-A0A010JSC0-F1
#
_cell.length_a   1.000
_cell.length_b   1.000
_cell.length_c   1.000
_cell.angle_alpha   90.00
_cell.angle_beta   90.00
_cell.angle_gamma   90.00
#
_symmetry.space_group_name_H-M   'P 1'
#
loop_
_entity.id
_entity.type
_entity.pdbx_description
1 polymer ?
#
loop_
_entity_poly.entity_id
_entity_poly.type
_entity_poly.pdbx_seq_one_letter_code
_entity_poly.pdbx_strand_id
1 'polypeptide(L)'
;MGGQYSNGLIIEQLQDGFLLLINNKNLFDFLWVKFATDFGHERFMTNVSGHSPDYRIHIQGLDAHVLEQDLKFIPADSLNQYV
;
A
#
# COMPACT_ATOMS: atom_id res chain seq x y z
N MET A 1 10.81 -5.07 9.62
CA MET A 1 11.19 -3.66 9.81
C MET A 1 10.26 -2.85 8.90
N GLY A 2 9.50 -1.89 9.43
CA GLY A 2 8.62 -1.04 8.62
C GLY A 2 9.39 0.17 8.09
N GLY A 3 9.16 0.55 6.84
CA GLY A 3 9.77 1.72 6.20
C GLY A 3 8.71 2.75 5.84
N GLN A 4 8.94 4.02 6.19
CA GLN A 4 8.12 5.11 5.69
C GLN A 4 8.48 5.36 4.22
N TYR A 5 7.49 5.18 3.33
CA TYR A 5 7.69 5.28 1.88
C TYR A 5 7.34 6.68 1.36
N SER A 6 6.36 7.35 1.99
CA SER A 6 6.06 8.77 1.78
C SER A 6 5.47 9.38 3.06
N ASN A 7 5.17 10.68 3.05
CA ASN A 7 4.54 11.35 4.19
C ASN A 7 3.12 10.81 4.51
N GLY A 8 2.48 10.10 3.56
CA GLY A 8 1.16 9.51 3.73
C GLY A 8 1.11 7.98 3.68
N LEU A 9 2.24 7.32 3.39
CA LEU A 9 2.32 5.87 3.24
C LEU A 9 3.46 5.27 4.06
N ILE A 10 3.11 4.36 4.96
CA ILE A 10 4.05 3.50 5.70
C ILE A 10 3.81 2.06 5.27
N ILE A 11 4.89 1.31 5.06
CA ILE A 11 4.81 -0.10 4.68
C ILE A 11 5.45 -0.93 5.77
N GLU A 12 4.66 -1.84 6.35
CA GLU A 12 5.12 -2.81 7.32
C GLU A 12 5.20 -4.19 6.69
N GLN A 13 6.39 -4.79 6.73
CA GLN A 13 6.57 -6.18 6.32
C GLN A 13 6.12 -7.13 7.45
N LEU A 14 5.24 -8.06 7.09
CA LEU A 14 4.72 -9.13 7.94
C LEU A 14 5.34 -10.47 7.51
N GLN A 15 5.13 -11.53 8.30
CA GLN A 15 5.66 -12.87 8.00
C GLN A 15 5.14 -13.44 6.67
N ASP A 16 3.87 -13.18 6.33
CA ASP A 16 3.19 -13.74 5.15
C ASP A 16 2.70 -12.65 4.18
N GLY A 17 3.26 -11.45 4.24
CA GLY A 17 2.81 -10.32 3.42
C GLY A 17 3.25 -8.95 3.90
N PHE A 18 2.46 -7.94 3.55
CA PHE A 18 2.73 -6.54 3.85
C PHE A 18 1.47 -5.80 4.24
N LEU A 19 1.63 -4.83 5.12
CA LEU A 19 0.59 -3.90 5.52
C LEU A 19 0.96 -2.50 5.03
N LEU A 20 0.12 -1.93 4.17
CA LEU A 20 0.20 -0.52 3.82
C LEU A 20 -0.69 0.27 4.79
N LEU A 21 -0.05 1.15 5.56
CA LEU A 21 -0.68 2.10 6.46
C LEU A 21 -0.75 3.45 5.76
N ILE A 22 -1.96 3.95 5.57
CA ILE A 22 -2.25 5.10 4.72
C ILE A 22 -3.11 6.09 5.50
N ASN A 23 -2.62 7.30 5.70
CA ASN A 23 -3.30 8.31 6.52
C ASN A 23 -4.30 9.18 5.73
N ASN A 24 -4.39 9.00 4.39
CA ASN A 24 -5.24 9.79 3.51
C ASN A 24 -6.15 8.90 2.65
N LYS A 25 -7.45 9.19 2.61
CA LYS A 25 -8.43 8.41 1.84
C LYS A 25 -8.13 8.41 0.33
N ASN A 26 -7.77 9.55 -0.24
CA ASN A 26 -7.49 9.65 -1.67
C ASN A 26 -6.24 8.85 -2.04
N LEU A 27 -5.23 8.87 -1.17
CA LEU A 27 -4.05 8.02 -1.32
C LEU A 27 -4.44 6.53 -1.22
N PHE A 28 -5.35 6.18 -0.31
CA PHE A 28 -5.86 4.81 -0.21
C PHE A 28 -6.59 4.38 -1.48
N ASP A 29 -7.53 5.18 -1.99
CA ASP A 29 -8.28 4.84 -3.20
C ASP A 29 -7.34 4.72 -4.41
N PHE A 30 -6.35 5.62 -4.53
CA PHE A 30 -5.33 5.57 -5.57
C PHE A 30 -4.50 4.28 -5.49
N LEU A 31 -3.93 3.97 -4.32
CA LEU A 31 -3.11 2.78 -4.13
C LEU A 31 -3.93 1.50 -4.29
N TRP A 32 -5.19 1.50 -3.84
CA TRP A 32 -6.10 0.37 -4.00
C TRP A 32 -6.29 0.05 -5.49
N VAL A 33 -6.65 1.03 -6.30
CA VAL A 33 -6.82 0.84 -7.74
C VAL A 33 -5.49 0.49 -8.42
N LYS A 34 -4.39 1.14 -8.03
CA LYS A 34 -3.06 0.88 -8.59
C LYS A 34 -2.66 -0.58 -8.38
N PHE A 35 -2.69 -1.06 -7.14
CA PHE A 35 -2.32 -2.43 -6.81
C PHE A 35 -3.32 -3.46 -7.34
N ALA A 36 -4.62 -3.18 -7.27
CA ALA A 36 -5.64 -4.13 -7.73
C ALA A 36 -5.64 -4.26 -9.26
N THR A 37 -5.60 -3.13 -9.99
CA THR A 37 -5.81 -3.08 -11.44
C THR A 37 -4.51 -3.01 -12.22
N ASP A 38 -3.61 -2.08 -11.93
CA ASP A 38 -2.37 -1.91 -12.71
C ASP A 38 -1.40 -3.07 -12.46
N PHE A 39 -1.25 -3.48 -11.19
CA PHE A 39 -0.34 -4.56 -10.81
C PHE A 39 -1.03 -5.93 -10.71
N GLY A 40 -2.36 -5.98 -10.70
CA GLY A 40 -3.13 -7.23 -10.74
C GLY A 40 -3.18 -8.01 -9.42
N HIS A 41 -3.02 -7.32 -8.29
CA HIS A 41 -2.92 -7.91 -6.95
C HIS A 41 -4.24 -7.97 -6.18
N GLU A 42 -5.37 -7.69 -6.82
CA GLU A 42 -6.69 -7.62 -6.16
C GLU A 42 -6.98 -8.82 -5.25
N ARG A 43 -6.67 -10.03 -5.71
CA ARG A 43 -6.83 -11.30 -5.00
C ARG A 43 -5.95 -11.47 -3.75
N PHE A 44 -4.88 -10.70 -3.64
CA PHE A 44 -3.96 -10.70 -2.51
C PHE A 44 -4.25 -9.57 -1.53
N MET A 45 -5.07 -8.59 -1.93
CA MET A 45 -5.36 -7.38 -1.17
C MET A 45 -6.62 -7.54 -0.32
N THR A 46 -6.55 -7.10 0.92
CA THR A 46 -7.69 -7.01 1.83
C THR A 46 -7.70 -5.66 2.51
N ASN A 47 -8.85 -4.99 2.48
CA ASN A 47 -9.04 -3.76 3.26
C ASN A 47 -9.23 -4.14 4.74
N VAL A 48 -8.25 -3.77 5.57
CA VAL A 48 -8.25 -4.03 7.02
C VAL A 48 -8.29 -2.73 7.84
N SER A 49 -8.85 -1.66 7.25
CA SER A 49 -8.91 -0.32 7.87
C SER A 49 -9.70 -0.31 9.20
N GLY A 50 -10.63 -1.24 9.40
CA GLY A 50 -11.33 -1.44 10.67
C GLY A 50 -11.94 -0.15 11.26
N HIS A 51 -11.83 0.02 12.58
CA HIS A 51 -12.20 1.26 13.30
C HIS A 51 -11.03 2.25 13.46
N SER A 52 -9.93 2.06 12.74
CA SER A 52 -8.77 2.94 12.85
C SER A 52 -9.01 4.25 12.10
N PRO A 53 -8.44 5.38 12.55
CA PRO A 53 -8.47 6.63 11.80
C PRO A 53 -7.67 6.54 10.49
N ASP A 54 -6.71 5.62 10.41
CA ASP A 54 -5.88 5.35 9.23
C ASP A 54 -6.45 4.22 8.37
N TYR A 55 -6.28 4.34 7.07
CA TYR A 55 -6.62 3.30 6.09
C TYR A 55 -5.52 2.24 6.02
N ARG A 56 -5.93 0.98 5.84
CA ARG A 56 -5.01 -0.16 5.87
C ARG A 56 -5.31 -1.16 4.76
N ILE A 57 -4.29 -1.48 3.97
CA ILE A 57 -4.34 -2.54 2.96
C ILE A 57 -3.39 -3.65 3.40
N HIS A 58 -3.94 -4.83 3.64
CA HIS A 58 -3.15 -6.03 3.86
C HIS A 58 -2.96 -6.76 2.54
N ILE A 59 -1.72 -7.02 2.14
CA ILE A 59 -1.37 -7.78 0.95
C ILE A 59 -0.70 -9.08 1.39
N GLN A 60 -1.35 -10.22 1.17
CA GLN A 60 -0.86 -11.54 1.57
C GLN A 60 -0.42 -12.38 0.37
N GLY A 61 0.60 -13.22 0.53
CA GLY A 61 1.04 -14.14 -0.52
C GLY A 61 1.75 -13.47 -1.71
N LEU A 62 2.08 -12.17 -1.58
CA LEU A 62 2.96 -11.46 -2.49
C LEU A 62 4.38 -11.49 -1.92
N ASP A 63 5.39 -11.70 -2.77
CA ASP A 63 6.79 -11.58 -2.37
C ASP A 63 7.20 -10.12 -2.14
N ALA A 64 8.08 -9.88 -1.16
CA ALA A 64 8.61 -8.54 -0.85
C ALA A 64 9.19 -7.84 -2.08
N HIS A 65 9.91 -8.61 -2.89
CA HIS A 65 10.57 -8.09 -4.07
C HIS A 65 9.58 -7.58 -5.13
N VAL A 66 8.40 -8.21 -5.23
CA VAL A 66 7.35 -7.80 -6.18
C VAL A 66 6.75 -6.47 -5.71
N LEU A 67 6.43 -6.35 -4.43
CA LEU A 67 5.95 -5.09 -3.86
C LEU A 67 6.97 -3.95 -4.05
N GLU A 68 8.25 -4.22 -3.79
CA GLU A 68 9.33 -3.24 -4.00
C GLU A 68 9.46 -2.82 -5.47
N GLN A 69 9.23 -3.74 -6.42
CA GLN A 69 9.22 -3.41 -7.84
C GLN A 69 8.02 -2.54 -8.20
N ASP A 70 6.81 -2.92 -7.76
CA ASP A 70 5.59 -2.16 -8.01
C ASP A 70 5.68 -0.74 -7.46
N LEU A 71 6.21 -0.59 -6.24
CA LEU A 71 6.42 0.70 -5.61
C LEU A 71 7.40 1.59 -6.39
N LYS A 72 8.42 1.03 -7.05
CA LYS A 72 9.32 1.81 -7.94
C LYS A 72 8.59 2.36 -9.16
N PHE A 73 7.52 1.72 -9.60
CA PHE A 73 6.67 2.24 -10.69
C PHE A 73 5.68 3.29 -10.22
N ILE A 74 5.52 3.51 -8.91
CA ILE A 74 4.69 4.59 -8.38
C ILE A 74 5.58 5.84 -8.23
N PRO A 75 5.34 6.90 -9.00
CA PRO A 75 6.11 8.13 -8.88
C PRO A 75 5.93 8.73 -7.47
N ALA A 76 7.01 9.20 -6.85
CA ALA A 76 6.94 9.85 -5.54
C ALA A 76 5.99 11.06 -5.55
N ASP A 77 5.92 11.80 -6.66
CA ASP A 77 4.96 12.90 -6.87
C ASP A 77 3.50 12.45 -6.79
N SER A 78 3.21 11.22 -7.24
CA SER A 78 1.86 10.66 -7.17
C SER A 78 1.45 10.29 -5.74
N LEU A 79 2.42 10.06 -4.85
CA LEU A 79 2.21 9.79 -3.43
C LEU A 79 2.10 11.10 -2.64
N ASN A 80 2.96 12.08 -2.96
CA ASN A 80 3.05 13.35 -2.25
C ASN A 80 1.92 14.33 -2.58
N GLN A 81 1.21 14.17 -3.71
CA GLN A 81 0.04 15.00 -4.03
C GLN A 81 -1.16 14.80 -3.07
N TYR A 82 -1.13 13.74 -2.26
CA TYR A 82 -2.18 13.40 -1.30
C TYR A 82 -1.75 13.61 0.16
N VAL A 83 -0.67 14.37 0.37
CA VAL A 83 -0.12 14.71 1.69
C VAL A 83 -0.42 16.18 2.00
#